data_AF-A0A6G9AIF2-F1
#
_entry.id   AF-A0A6G9AIF2-F1
#
_cell.length_a   1.000
_cell.length_b   1.000
_cell.length_c   1.000
_cell.angle_alpha   90.00
_cell.angle_beta   90.00
_cell.angle_gamma   90.00
#
_symmetry.space_group_name_H-M   'P 1'
#
loop_
_entity.id
_entity.type
_entity.pdbx_description
1 polymer ?
#
loop_
_entity_poly.entity_id
_entity_poly.type
_entity_poly.pdbx_seq_one_letter_code
_entity_poly.pdbx_strand_id
1 'polypeptide(L)'
;MADLSKVNWDKTQPLILFMREQIPTYFPIIAEKHPRGRGVGGYVERTTKTGSFSFHSEGRAADIYLNAFDAEQRHIGDALRDGFIRYHQSLGVDHVIWNTKIWSVEKGGPRPYTGGNGPHTDHIHVAITKAGSQKKNPDLIRMLDEVSAIVFSMEIGYAFRYLW
;
A
#
# COMPACT_ATOMS: atom_id res chain seq x y z
N MET A 1 18.97 12.90 -10.65
CA MET A 1 18.00 12.76 -9.56
C MET A 1 16.93 13.83 -9.74
N ALA A 2 15.67 13.59 -9.35
CA ALA A 2 14.63 14.62 -9.45
C ALA A 2 14.97 15.83 -8.56
N ASP A 3 14.79 17.05 -9.06
CA ASP A 3 14.92 18.26 -8.24
C ASP A 3 13.74 18.34 -7.26
N LEU A 4 14.03 18.17 -5.97
CA LEU A 4 13.03 18.16 -4.91
C LEU A 4 12.84 19.55 -4.26
N SER A 5 13.63 20.55 -4.64
CA SER A 5 13.62 21.88 -4.00
C SER A 5 12.33 22.67 -4.20
N LYS A 6 11.56 22.34 -5.24
CA LYS A 6 10.30 23.02 -5.61
C LYS A 6 9.05 22.18 -5.38
N VAL A 7 9.18 21.02 -4.73
CA VAL A 7 8.04 20.15 -4.46
C VAL A 7 7.20 20.74 -3.34
N ASN A 8 5.89 20.88 -3.57
CA ASN A 8 4.93 21.16 -2.52
C ASN A 8 4.64 19.85 -1.74
N TRP A 9 5.09 19.78 -0.49
CA TRP A 9 4.94 18.61 0.38
C TRP A 9 3.61 18.58 1.14
N ASP A 10 2.84 19.68 1.10
CA ASP A 10 1.57 19.85 1.81
C ASP A 10 0.38 19.33 0.98
N LYS A 11 0.61 18.30 0.16
CA LYS A 11 -0.41 17.67 -0.70
C LYS A 11 -0.05 16.22 -1.02
N THR A 12 -1.03 15.48 -1.54
CA THR A 12 -0.79 14.10 -2.00
C THR A 12 0.14 14.10 -3.21
N GLN A 13 1.19 13.28 -3.15
CA GLN A 13 2.22 13.23 -4.19
C GLN A 13 1.79 12.38 -5.40
N PRO A 14 2.36 12.62 -6.60
CA PRO A 14 1.92 12.00 -7.84
C PRO A 14 1.76 10.47 -7.82
N LEU A 15 2.71 9.73 -7.24
CA LEU A 15 2.59 8.26 -7.17
C LEU A 15 1.41 7.83 -6.30
N ILE A 16 1.14 8.54 -5.20
CA ILE A 16 0.00 8.24 -4.32
C ILE A 16 -1.31 8.54 -5.02
N LEU A 17 -1.40 9.63 -5.79
CA LEU A 17 -2.58 9.89 -6.64
C LEU A 17 -2.78 8.77 -7.67
N PHE A 18 -1.69 8.26 -8.26
CA PHE A 18 -1.77 7.15 -9.19
C PHE A 18 -2.21 5.84 -8.53
N MET A 19 -1.72 5.55 -7.31
CA MET A 19 -2.23 4.43 -6.51
C MET A 19 -3.73 4.56 -6.23
N ARG A 20 -4.21 5.77 -5.90
CA ARG A 20 -5.63 6.04 -5.68
C ARG A 20 -6.49 5.81 -6.91
N GLU A 21 -5.93 6.06 -8.09
CA GLU A 21 -6.58 5.86 -9.38
C GLU A 21 -6.61 4.36 -9.75
N GLN A 22 -5.49 3.66 -9.63
CA GLN A 22 -5.31 2.33 -10.22
C GLN A 22 -5.68 1.18 -9.27
N ILE A 23 -5.37 1.27 -7.97
CA ILE A 23 -5.64 0.13 -7.07
C ILE A 23 -7.13 -0.26 -7.06
N PRO A 24 -8.09 0.68 -7.01
CA PRO A 24 -9.51 0.34 -7.09
C PRO A 24 -9.97 -0.23 -8.44
N THR A 25 -9.28 0.03 -9.56
CA THR A 25 -9.66 -0.56 -10.86
C THR A 25 -9.30 -2.03 -10.94
N TYR A 26 -8.21 -2.44 -10.27
CA TYR A 26 -7.81 -3.84 -10.16
C TYR A 26 -8.57 -4.59 -9.06
N PHE A 27 -8.89 -3.91 -7.96
CA PHE A 27 -9.56 -4.52 -6.80
C PHE A 27 -10.74 -3.65 -6.35
N PRO A 28 -11.91 -3.75 -7.01
CA PRO A 28 -13.07 -2.92 -6.72
C PRO A 28 -13.56 -2.99 -5.26
N ILE A 29 -13.34 -4.12 -4.58
CA ILE A 29 -13.67 -4.31 -3.15
C ILE A 29 -13.04 -3.23 -2.26
N ILE A 30 -11.88 -2.69 -2.65
CA ILE A 30 -11.18 -1.62 -1.92
C ILE A 30 -12.00 -0.32 -1.96
N ALA A 31 -12.72 -0.02 -3.05
CA ALA A 31 -13.57 1.17 -3.13
C ALA A 31 -14.88 1.03 -2.34
N GLU A 32 -15.37 -0.19 -2.15
CA GLU A 32 -16.76 -0.44 -1.73
C GLU A 32 -16.91 -0.81 -0.24
N LYS A 33 -15.93 -1.53 0.37
CA LYS A 33 -16.17 -2.25 1.64
C LYS A 33 -15.14 -1.99 2.75
N HIS A 34 -14.97 -0.73 3.16
CA HIS A 34 -14.26 -0.41 4.41
C HIS A 34 -15.21 0.25 5.43
N PRO A 35 -15.15 -0.09 6.74
CA PRO A 35 -15.98 0.55 7.78
C PRO A 35 -15.85 2.08 7.86
N ARG A 36 -14.79 2.67 7.29
CA ARG A 36 -14.60 4.12 7.17
C ARG A 36 -14.89 4.71 5.77
N GLY A 37 -15.29 3.89 4.79
CA GLY A 37 -15.65 4.33 3.42
C GLY A 37 -14.50 4.95 2.62
N ARG A 38 -13.27 4.47 2.78
CA ARG A 38 -12.08 5.08 2.14
C ARG A 38 -11.38 4.00 1.32
N GLY A 39 -11.16 4.22 0.03
CA GLY A 39 -10.43 3.26 -0.83
C GLY A 39 -8.92 3.33 -0.59
N VAL A 40 -8.27 4.34 -1.16
CA VAL A 40 -6.85 4.61 -0.93
C VAL A 40 -6.72 6.03 -0.36
N GLY A 41 -6.27 6.12 0.90
CA GLY A 41 -5.94 7.35 1.60
C GLY A 41 -4.59 7.93 1.16
N GLY A 42 -4.38 9.22 1.40
CA GLY A 42 -3.17 9.94 0.97
C GLY A 42 -2.73 10.98 1.99
N TYR A 43 -2.47 12.21 1.54
CA TYR A 43 -2.02 13.30 2.42
C TYR A 43 -2.96 13.53 3.60
N VAL A 44 -2.36 13.66 4.78
CA VAL A 44 -3.02 14.08 6.02
C VAL A 44 -2.03 14.93 6.78
N GLU A 45 -2.40 16.17 7.07
CA GLU A 45 -1.62 17.06 7.92
C GLU A 45 -1.63 16.54 9.36
N ARG A 46 -0.61 15.75 9.71
CA ARG A 46 -0.46 15.17 11.05
C ARG A 46 0.99 14.90 11.40
N THR A 47 1.33 15.05 12.66
CA THR A 47 2.56 14.52 13.24
C THR A 47 2.36 13.07 13.69
N THR A 48 3.46 12.33 13.78
CA THR A 48 3.49 11.04 14.48
C THR A 48 3.41 11.25 15.99
N LYS A 49 3.09 10.21 16.76
CA LYS A 49 3.05 10.28 18.23
C LYS A 49 4.35 10.76 18.88
N THR A 50 5.49 10.62 18.18
CA THR A 50 6.81 11.06 18.63
C THR A 50 7.18 12.47 18.14
N GLY A 51 6.23 13.21 17.55
CA GLY A 51 6.41 14.58 17.09
C GLY A 51 7.07 14.73 15.71
N SER A 52 7.59 13.66 15.10
CA SER A 52 8.13 13.69 13.74
C SER A 52 7.00 13.82 12.71
N PHE A 53 7.22 14.56 11.62
CA PHE A 53 6.28 14.60 10.51
C PHE A 53 6.00 13.19 9.96
N SER A 54 4.72 12.89 9.76
CA SER A 54 4.29 11.62 9.19
C SER A 54 4.61 11.58 7.69
N PHE A 55 4.83 10.40 7.12
CA PHE A 55 4.94 10.27 5.66
C PHE A 55 3.65 10.74 4.96
N HIS A 56 2.51 10.72 5.67
CA HIS A 56 1.26 11.33 5.21
C HIS A 56 1.29 12.86 5.20
N SER A 57 2.01 13.53 6.11
CA SER A 57 2.13 14.99 6.09
C SER A 57 3.10 15.49 5.01
N GLU A 58 3.83 14.58 4.36
CA GLU A 58 4.55 14.85 3.11
C GLU A 58 3.79 14.30 1.89
N GLY A 59 2.58 13.74 2.11
CA GLY A 59 1.69 13.18 1.09
C GLY A 59 2.25 12.02 0.28
N ARG A 60 3.29 11.35 0.79
CA ARG A 60 4.02 10.25 0.14
C ARG A 60 3.75 8.89 0.78
N ALA A 61 2.70 8.80 1.59
CA ALA A 61 2.17 7.54 2.07
C ALA A 61 0.74 7.32 1.60
N ALA A 62 0.40 6.06 1.38
CA ALA A 62 -0.96 5.62 1.11
C ALA A 62 -1.43 4.63 2.18
N ASP A 63 -2.68 4.83 2.63
CA ASP A 63 -3.40 3.81 3.38
C ASP A 63 -4.38 3.11 2.42
N ILE A 64 -4.15 1.84 2.12
CA ILE A 64 -5.01 1.03 1.23
C ILE A 64 -5.91 0.19 2.13
N TYR A 65 -7.20 0.51 2.17
CA TYR A 65 -8.10 -0.03 3.18
C TYR A 65 -8.61 -1.42 2.82
N LEU A 66 -8.32 -2.38 3.70
CA LEU A 66 -8.64 -3.81 3.59
C LEU A 66 -8.73 -4.39 5.00
N ASN A 67 -9.68 -5.28 5.25
CA ASN A 67 -9.86 -5.95 6.54
C ASN A 67 -9.07 -7.27 6.58
N ALA A 68 -8.06 -7.34 7.46
CA ALA A 68 -7.25 -8.54 7.65
C ALA A 68 -8.02 -9.72 8.27
N PHE A 69 -9.20 -9.48 8.86
CA PHE A 69 -10.07 -10.53 9.40
C PHE A 69 -11.07 -11.08 8.39
N ASP A 70 -11.20 -10.44 7.22
CA ASP A 70 -11.96 -10.94 6.08
C ASP A 70 -11.02 -11.73 5.16
N ALA A 71 -11.35 -12.98 4.82
CA ALA A 71 -10.42 -13.86 4.12
C ALA A 71 -10.05 -13.39 2.71
N GLU A 72 -11.01 -12.82 1.97
CA GLU A 72 -10.80 -12.31 0.61
C GLU A 72 -9.91 -11.06 0.65
N GLN A 73 -10.28 -10.09 1.48
CA GLN A 73 -9.52 -8.85 1.64
C GLN A 73 -8.13 -9.10 2.23
N ARG A 74 -8.02 -10.09 3.13
CA ARG A 74 -6.75 -10.54 3.69
C ARG A 74 -5.82 -11.04 2.60
N HIS A 75 -6.34 -11.86 1.68
CA HIS A 75 -5.58 -12.44 0.58
C HIS A 75 -5.06 -11.35 -0.38
N ILE A 76 -5.93 -10.42 -0.79
CA ILE A 76 -5.56 -9.24 -1.59
C ILE A 76 -4.49 -8.42 -0.85
N GLY A 77 -4.69 -8.21 0.46
CA GLY A 77 -3.78 -7.41 1.26
C GLY A 77 -2.38 -8.02 1.40
N ASP A 78 -2.30 -9.33 1.58
CA ASP A 78 -1.03 -10.07 1.60
C ASP A 78 -0.32 -10.00 0.24
N ALA A 79 -1.05 -10.15 -0.86
CA ALA A 79 -0.49 -10.08 -2.21
C ALA A 79 0.01 -8.66 -2.56
N LEU A 80 -0.75 -7.62 -2.22
CA LEU A 80 -0.33 -6.22 -2.38
C LEU A 80 0.92 -5.90 -1.55
N ARG A 81 0.96 -6.33 -0.28
CA ARG A 81 2.16 -6.17 0.57
C ARG A 81 3.38 -6.78 -0.13
N ASP A 82 3.27 -8.02 -0.58
CA ASP A 82 4.39 -8.73 -1.20
C ASP A 82 4.79 -8.10 -2.55
N GLY A 83 3.82 -7.57 -3.29
CA GLY A 83 4.04 -6.75 -4.48
C GLY A 83 4.88 -5.51 -4.18
N PHE A 84 4.48 -4.69 -3.20
CA PHE A 84 5.25 -3.50 -2.81
C PHE A 84 6.65 -3.82 -2.32
N ILE A 85 6.80 -4.90 -1.55
CA ILE A 85 8.12 -5.38 -1.10
C ILE A 85 8.98 -5.79 -2.30
N ARG A 86 8.43 -6.51 -3.28
CA ARG A 86 9.17 -6.97 -4.47
C ARG A 86 9.57 -5.81 -5.37
N TYR A 87 8.68 -4.85 -5.57
CA TYR A 87 8.87 -3.68 -6.43
C TYR A 87 9.53 -2.49 -5.70
N HIS A 88 10.07 -2.71 -4.50
CA HIS A 88 10.47 -1.62 -3.63
C HIS A 88 11.50 -0.68 -4.25
N GLN A 89 12.49 -1.21 -4.99
CA GLN A 89 13.54 -0.41 -5.60
C GLN A 89 12.98 0.49 -6.71
N SER A 90 12.11 -0.05 -7.55
CA SER A 90 11.67 0.65 -8.75
C SER A 90 10.54 1.65 -8.45
N LEU A 91 9.66 1.31 -7.51
CA LEU A 91 8.63 2.22 -6.98
C LEU A 91 9.19 3.23 -5.96
N GLY A 92 10.36 2.94 -5.39
CA GLY A 92 10.94 3.73 -4.30
C GLY A 92 10.15 3.57 -2.99
N VAL A 93 9.71 2.35 -2.67
CA VAL A 93 9.06 2.02 -1.39
C VAL A 93 10.09 2.13 -0.27
N ASP A 94 9.71 2.80 0.81
CA ASP A 94 10.50 2.95 2.03
C ASP A 94 10.16 1.84 3.04
N HIS A 95 8.86 1.70 3.34
CA HIS A 95 8.33 0.65 4.20
C HIS A 95 6.86 0.33 3.90
N VAL A 96 6.46 -0.87 4.33
CA VAL A 96 5.08 -1.38 4.25
C VAL A 96 4.69 -1.93 5.61
N ILE A 97 3.50 -1.58 6.10
CA ILE A 97 2.91 -2.12 7.32
C ILE A 97 1.58 -2.75 6.97
N TRP A 98 1.39 -4.01 7.36
CA TRP A 98 0.15 -4.73 7.15
C TRP A 98 0.01 -5.82 8.20
N ASN A 99 -1.15 -5.87 8.86
CA ASN A 99 -1.54 -6.87 9.84
C ASN A 99 -0.44 -7.17 10.85
N THR A 100 -0.16 -6.18 11.69
CA THR A 100 0.81 -6.25 12.80
C THR A 100 2.26 -6.52 12.38
N LYS A 101 2.57 -6.45 11.08
CA LYS A 101 3.92 -6.64 10.56
C LYS A 101 4.37 -5.42 9.77
N ILE A 102 5.66 -5.13 9.87
CA ILE A 102 6.34 -4.12 9.08
C ILE A 102 7.48 -4.77 8.28
N TRP A 103 7.67 -4.29 7.07
CA TRP A 103 8.87 -4.46 6.28
C TRP A 103 9.42 -3.07 5.93
N SER A 104 10.75 -2.90 5.89
CA SER A 104 11.36 -1.64 5.43
C SER A 104 12.69 -1.90 4.76
N VAL A 105 13.09 -1.01 3.86
CA VAL A 105 14.39 -1.10 3.15
C VAL A 105 15.56 -1.16 4.13
N GLU A 106 15.51 -0.36 5.19
CA GLU A 106 16.61 -0.26 6.19
C GLU A 106 16.89 -1.59 6.90
N LYS A 107 15.85 -2.37 7.22
CA LYS A 107 15.98 -3.60 8.02
C LYS A 107 15.84 -4.88 7.20
N GLY A 108 15.21 -4.81 6.03
CA GLY A 108 14.70 -5.98 5.32
C GLY A 108 13.71 -6.79 6.18
N GLY A 109 13.23 -7.92 5.62
CA GLY A 109 12.41 -8.93 6.30
C GLY A 109 11.08 -8.45 6.94
N PRO A 110 10.07 -9.33 7.06
CA PRO A 110 8.91 -9.02 7.88
C PRO A 110 9.28 -9.11 9.37
N ARG A 111 8.85 -8.12 10.17
CA ARG A 111 9.04 -8.12 11.63
C ARG A 111 7.77 -7.62 12.33
N PRO A 112 7.57 -7.92 13.62
CA PRO A 112 6.46 -7.38 14.39
C PRO A 112 6.46 -5.85 14.34
N TYR A 113 5.29 -5.27 14.07
CA TYR A 113 5.07 -3.83 14.16
C TYR A 113 4.52 -3.48 15.54
N THR A 114 5.29 -2.69 16.29
CA THR A 114 4.98 -2.27 17.66
C THR A 114 4.62 -0.79 17.75
N GLY A 115 4.43 -0.12 16.61
CA GLY A 115 4.19 1.33 16.56
C GLY A 115 2.80 1.73 17.06
N GLY A 116 2.72 2.89 17.71
CA GLY A 116 1.52 3.33 18.43
C GLY A 116 0.31 3.73 17.57
N ASN A 117 0.39 3.70 16.24
CA ASN A 117 -0.72 4.07 15.34
C ASN A 117 -1.74 2.93 15.10
N GLY A 118 -1.62 1.83 15.85
CA GLY A 118 -2.54 0.70 15.79
C GLY A 118 -2.00 -0.48 14.96
N PRO A 119 -2.72 -1.60 14.94
CA PRO A 119 -2.21 -2.87 14.43
C PRO A 119 -2.19 -2.98 12.89
N HIS A 120 -2.72 -2.00 12.15
CA HIS A 120 -2.83 -2.05 10.68
C HIS A 120 -3.55 -3.30 10.18
N THR A 121 -4.61 -3.71 10.88
CA THR A 121 -5.49 -4.84 10.50
C THR A 121 -6.65 -4.40 9.61
N ASP A 122 -6.82 -3.09 9.42
CA ASP A 122 -7.90 -2.46 8.65
C ASP A 122 -7.38 -1.68 7.42
N HIS A 123 -6.07 -1.63 7.22
CA HIS A 123 -5.43 -1.07 6.03
C HIS A 123 -3.97 -1.52 5.91
N ILE A 124 -3.46 -1.55 4.68
CA ILE A 124 -2.02 -1.51 4.40
C ILE A 124 -1.58 -0.06 4.48
N HIS A 125 -0.50 0.22 5.19
CA HIS A 125 0.23 1.48 5.09
C HIS A 125 1.47 1.26 4.22
N VAL A 126 1.62 2.03 3.15
CA VAL A 126 2.82 2.05 2.31
C VAL A 126 3.40 3.45 2.23
N ALA A 127 4.68 3.56 2.56
CA ALA A 127 5.45 4.79 2.50
C ALA A 127 6.41 4.77 1.32
N ILE A 128 6.48 5.87 0.58
CA ILE A 128 7.33 6.05 -0.59
C ILE A 128 8.42 7.07 -0.28
N THR A 129 9.63 6.83 -0.77
CA THR A 129 10.74 7.81 -0.76
C THR A 129 10.33 9.11 -1.45
N LYS A 130 10.97 10.22 -1.05
CA LYS A 130 10.69 11.54 -1.64
C LYS A 130 10.86 11.56 -3.15
N ALA A 131 11.89 10.90 -3.69
CA ALA A 131 12.11 10.83 -5.13
C ALA A 131 11.09 9.93 -5.85
N GLY A 132 10.78 8.75 -5.27
CA GLY A 132 9.81 7.81 -5.85
C GLY A 132 8.40 8.39 -5.94
N SER A 133 8.01 9.24 -4.99
CA SER A 133 6.65 9.77 -4.91
C SER A 133 6.31 10.79 -6.01
N GLN A 134 7.31 11.33 -6.73
CA GLN A 134 7.14 12.44 -7.67
C GLN A 134 6.73 12.04 -9.09
N LYS A 135 6.49 10.76 -9.37
CA LYS A 135 6.09 10.30 -10.72
C LYS A 135 4.96 9.29 -10.68
N LYS A 136 4.08 9.33 -11.69
CA LYS A 136 3.27 8.16 -12.04
C LYS A 136 4.23 7.10 -12.57
N ASN A 137 4.39 5.99 -11.85
CA ASN A 137 5.38 4.98 -12.17
C ASN A 137 4.71 3.78 -12.85
N PRO A 138 5.05 3.45 -14.12
CA PRO A 138 4.44 2.31 -14.82
C PRO A 138 4.69 0.96 -14.14
N ASP A 139 5.75 0.84 -13.32
CA ASP A 139 5.97 -0.37 -12.54
C ASP A 139 4.87 -0.64 -11.51
N LEU A 140 4.07 0.39 -11.15
CA LEU A 140 2.89 0.19 -10.33
C LEU A 140 1.86 -0.66 -11.09
N ILE A 141 1.64 -0.38 -12.37
CA ILE A 141 0.72 -1.15 -13.22
C ILE A 141 1.21 -2.58 -13.34
N ARG A 142 2.50 -2.76 -13.64
CA ARG A 142 3.11 -4.09 -13.72
C ARG A 142 2.96 -4.89 -12.43
N MET A 143 3.18 -4.23 -11.28
CA MET A 143 2.95 -4.85 -9.97
C MET A 143 1.47 -5.25 -9.79
N LEU A 144 0.51 -4.40 -10.17
CA LEU A 144 -0.92 -4.69 -10.05
C LEU A 144 -1.38 -5.80 -11.00
N ASP A 145 -0.83 -5.87 -12.21
CA ASP A 145 -1.05 -6.99 -13.15
C ASP A 145 -0.60 -8.31 -12.53
N GLU A 146 0.61 -8.35 -11.94
CA GLU A 146 1.13 -9.54 -11.27
C GLU A 146 0.32 -9.92 -10.03
N VAL A 147 -0.04 -8.94 -9.19
CA VAL A 147 -0.83 -9.18 -7.98
C VAL A 147 -2.24 -9.68 -8.32
N SER A 148 -2.91 -9.07 -9.31
CA SER A 148 -4.24 -9.49 -9.71
C SER A 148 -4.24 -10.89 -10.29
N ALA A 149 -3.26 -11.24 -11.13
CA ALA A 149 -3.10 -12.60 -11.63
C ALA A 149 -2.94 -13.62 -10.49
N ILE A 150 -2.16 -13.30 -9.45
CA ILE A 150 -2.00 -14.17 -8.27
C ILE A 150 -3.33 -14.36 -7.55
N VAL A 151 -4.04 -13.27 -7.26
CA VAL A 151 -5.32 -13.28 -6.54
C VAL A 151 -6.36 -14.12 -7.29
N PHE A 152 -6.51 -13.92 -8.60
CA PHE A 152 -7.50 -14.64 -9.41
C PHE A 152 -7.10 -16.10 -9.71
N SER A 153 -5.80 -16.41 -9.82
CA SER A 153 -5.35 -17.79 -10.08
C SER A 153 -5.69 -18.75 -8.93
N MET A 154 -5.79 -18.26 -7.69
CA MET A 154 -6.16 -19.08 -6.54
C MET A 154 -7.66 -19.41 -6.51
N GLU A 155 -8.54 -18.55 -7.01
CA GLU A 155 -9.98 -18.83 -7.09
C GLU A 155 -10.28 -19.99 -8.04
N ILE A 156 -9.59 -20.04 -9.19
CA ILE A 156 -9.74 -21.13 -10.17
C ILE A 156 -9.22 -22.45 -9.59
N GLY A 157 -8.09 -22.41 -8.87
CA GLY A 157 -7.53 -23.59 -8.19
C GLY A 157 -8.43 -24.17 -7.10
N TYR A 158 -9.24 -23.34 -6.42
CA TYR A 158 -10.26 -23.80 -5.48
C TYR A 158 -11.50 -24.37 -6.18
N ALA A 159 -11.94 -23.79 -7.31
CA ALA A 159 -13.08 -24.30 -8.08
C ALA A 159 -12.85 -25.72 -8.62
N PHE A 160 -11.61 -26.08 -9.00
CA PHE A 160 -11.27 -27.43 -9.47
C PHE A 160 -11.00 -28.46 -8.36
N ARG A 161 -10.86 -28.03 -7.09
CA ARG A 161 -10.67 -28.95 -5.94
C ARG A 161 -11.95 -29.62 -5.46
N TYR A 162 -13.12 -29.19 -5.93
CA TYR A 162 -14.43 -29.74 -5.57
C TYR A 162 -15.13 -30.48 -6.73
N LEU A 163 -14.39 -30.82 -7.80
CA LEU A 163 -14.93 -31.54 -8.97
C LEU A 163 -14.52 -33.02 -9.03
N TRP A 164 -14.07 -33.62 -7.93
CA TRP A 164 -13.72 -35.06 -7.85
C TRP A 164 -14.17 -35.65 -6.52
#